data_AF-A0A3B4T9D6-F1
#
_entry.id   AF-A0A3B4T9D6-F1
#
_cell.length_a   1.000
_cell.length_b   1.000
_cell.length_c   1.000
_cell.angle_alpha   90.00
_cell.angle_beta   90.00
_cell.angle_gamma   90.00
#
_symmetry.space_group_name_H-M   'P 1'
#
loop_
_entity.id
_entity.type
_entity.pdbx_description
1 polymer ?
#
loop_
_entity_poly.entity_id
_entity_poly.type
_entity_poly.pdbx_seq_one_letter_code
_entity_poly.pdbx_strand_id
1 'polypeptide(L)' 'MDTHQFPVLSSDINECHEERCEWQCVNLPGSYRCICPRGYTLQRDGKRCKGQSALPEIP' A
#
# COMPACT_ATOMS: atom_id res chain seq x y z
N MET A 1 -25.71 10.90 -16.02
CA MET A 1 -24.60 11.62 -15.38
C MET A 1 -24.69 11.28 -13.91
N ASP A 2 -23.77 10.62 -13.22
CA ASP A 2 -22.42 10.15 -13.48
C ASP A 2 -22.34 8.88 -12.60
N THR A 3 -22.31 7.71 -13.22
CA THR A 3 -22.29 6.42 -12.51
C THR A 3 -20.89 5.80 -12.61
N HIS A 4 -19.85 6.62 -12.48
CA HIS A 4 -18.46 6.16 -12.46
C HIS A 4 -18.03 5.62 -11.09
N GLN A 5 -18.95 4.94 -10.39
CA GLN A 5 -18.52 4.09 -9.30
C GLN A 5 -19.08 2.68 -9.41
N PHE A 6 -18.14 1.77 -9.67
CA PHE A 6 -18.15 0.33 -9.45
C PHE A 6 -18.63 -0.58 -10.59
N PRO A 7 -17.68 -1.10 -11.38
CA PRO A 7 -17.48 -2.53 -11.53
C PRO A 7 -16.24 -2.90 -10.71
N VAL A 8 -16.43 -3.59 -9.59
CA VAL A 8 -15.30 -4.26 -8.94
C VAL A 8 -14.98 -5.54 -9.73
N LEU A 9 -13.67 -5.79 -9.89
CA LEU A 9 -12.98 -6.97 -10.46
C LEU A 9 -12.55 -6.91 -11.94
N SER A 10 -11.21 -6.88 -12.09
CA SER A 10 -10.44 -7.63 -13.07
C SER A 10 -10.11 -6.99 -14.42
N SER A 11 -10.07 -5.65 -14.52
CA SER A 11 -9.26 -4.98 -15.55
C SER A 11 -8.63 -3.65 -15.11
N ASP A 12 -8.60 -3.36 -13.81
CA ASP A 12 -7.53 -2.52 -13.27
C ASP A 12 -6.29 -3.41 -13.18
N ILE A 13 -5.15 -2.92 -13.67
CA ILE A 13 -3.85 -3.55 -13.40
C ILE A 13 -3.84 -3.84 -11.90
N ASN A 14 -3.75 -5.09 -11.46
CA ASN A 14 -3.65 -5.35 -10.04
C ASN A 14 -2.25 -4.88 -9.62
N GLU A 15 -2.11 -3.62 -9.20
CA GLU A 15 -0.81 -3.08 -8.79
C GLU A 15 -0.19 -3.87 -7.63
N CYS A 16 -1.02 -4.65 -6.92
CA CYS A 16 -0.58 -5.62 -5.92
C CYS A 16 0.01 -6.91 -6.50
N HIS A 17 -0.32 -7.29 -7.74
CA HIS A 17 0.26 -8.47 -8.41
C HIS A 17 1.70 -8.22 -8.83
N GLU A 18 2.06 -6.97 -9.08
CA GLU A 18 3.42 -6.57 -9.44
C GLU A 18 4.33 -6.35 -8.21
N GLU A 19 3.96 -6.94 -7.06
CA GLU A 19 4.69 -6.90 -5.79
C GLU A 19 5.19 -5.50 -5.39
N ARG A 20 4.39 -4.46 -5.69
CA ARG A 20 4.82 -3.08 -5.47
C ARG A 20 4.87 -2.67 -4.00
N CYS A 21 4.28 -3.43 -3.08
CA CYS A 21 4.33 -3.15 -1.65
C CYS A 21 5.31 -4.08 -0.93
N GLU A 22 6.10 -3.53 -0.01
CA GLU A 22 7.08 -4.29 0.79
C GLU A 22 6.43 -5.22 1.83
N TRP A 23 5.17 -4.95 2.21
CA TRP A 23 4.44 -5.71 3.23
C TRP A 23 3.05 -6.16 2.76
N GLN A 24 2.03 -5.32 2.91
CA GLN A 24 0.65 -5.66 2.58
C GLN A 24 0.14 -4.69 1.53
N CYS A 25 -0.34 -5.21 0.40
CA CYS A 25 -1.03 -4.42 -0.60
C CYS A 25 -2.55 -4.59 -0.47
N VAL A 26 -3.28 -3.48 -0.48
CA VAL A 26 -4.74 -3.47 -0.54
C VAL A 26 -5.16 -2.75 -1.80
N ASN A 27 -5.73 -3.52 -2.73
CA ASN A 27 -6.31 -2.98 -3.94
C ASN A 27 -7.59 -2.20 -3.58
N LEU A 28 -7.71 -0.98 -4.09
CA LEU A 28 -8.87 -0.11 -3.93
C LEU A 28 -9.51 0.15 -5.31
N PRO A 29 -10.77 0.54 -5.37
CA PRO A 29 -11.40 0.94 -6.63
C PRO A 29 -10.65 2.15 -7.23
N GLY A 30 -9.98 1.97 -8.38
CA GLY A 30 -9.22 3.01 -9.07
C GLY A 30 -7.87 3.39 -8.44
N SER A 31 -7.38 2.65 -7.43
CA SER A 31 -6.08 2.91 -6.80
C SER A 31 -5.62 1.72 -5.96
N TYR A 32 -4.41 1.76 -5.40
CA TYR A 32 -3.96 0.79 -4.40
C TYR A 32 -3.35 1.52 -3.21
N ARG A 33 -3.36 0.88 -2.05
CA ARG A 33 -2.60 1.34 -0.88
C ARG A 33 -1.74 0.23 -0.31
N CYS A 34 -0.50 0.58 0.01
CA CYS A 34 0.35 -0.27 0.82
C CYS A 34 0.09 -0.02 2.31
N ILE A 35 -0.04 -1.09 3.08
CA ILE A 35 -0.20 -1.06 4.52
C ILE A 35 1.09 -1.59 5.15
N CYS A 36 1.63 -0.81 6.08
CA CYS A 36 2.79 -1.19 6.86
C CYS A 36 2.36 -1.76 8.23
N PRO A 37 3.15 -2.68 8.80
CA PRO A 37 2.90 -3.21 10.13
C PRO A 37 2.99 -2.11 11.21
N ARG A 38 2.47 -2.40 12.41
CA ARG A 38 2.53 -1.46 13.54
C ARG A 38 3.98 -1.06 13.84
N GLY A 39 4.22 0.24 13.98
CA GLY A 39 5.57 0.80 14.19
C GLY A 39 6.32 1.13 12.89
N TYR A 40 5.69 0.96 11.73
CA TYR A 40 6.29 1.27 10.43
C TYR A 40 5.45 2.32 9.72
N THR A 41 6.12 3.23 9.01
CA THR A 41 5.49 4.31 8.24
C THR A 41 5.77 4.10 6.77
N LEU A 42 4.74 4.27 5.93
CA LEU A 42 4.89 4.20 4.49
C LEU A 42 5.79 5.34 4.01
N GLN A 43 6.83 5.02 3.25
CA GLN A 43 7.74 6.01 2.68
C GLN A 43 7.04 6.86 1.61
N ARG A 44 7.68 7.97 1.20
CA ARG A 44 7.16 8.86 0.15
C ARG A 44 6.94 8.13 -1.18
N ASP A 45 7.68 7.05 -1.41
CA ASP A 45 7.53 6.18 -2.56
C ASP A 45 6.21 5.39 -2.58
N GLY A 46 5.44 5.41 -1.48
CA GLY A 46 4.14 4.73 -1.37
C GLY A 46 4.20 3.21 -1.37
N LYS A 47 5.41 2.64 -1.39
CA LYS A 47 5.68 1.21 -1.62
C LYS A 47 6.45 0.54 -0.49
N ARG A 48 7.37 1.28 0.13
CA ARG A 48 8.32 0.78 1.13
C ARG A 48 7.89 1.17 2.53
N CYS A 49 8.12 0.30 3.50
CA CYS A 49 7.76 0.53 4.89
C CYS A 49 9.02 0.88 5.68
N LYS A 50 9.19 2.14 6.02
CA LYS A 50 10.28 2.55 6.92
C LYS A 50 9.83 2.32 8.35
N GLY A 51 10.39 1.31 8.98
CA GLY A 51 10.24 1.09 10.40
C GLY A 51 10.69 2.30 11.19
N GLN A 52 9.91 2.67 12.19
CA GLN A 52 10.41 3.37 13.36
C GLN A 52 11.14 2.36 14.27
N SER A 53 11.92 1.45 13.68
CA SER A 53 13.02 0.75 14.33
C SER A 53 14.32 1.44 13.94
N ALA A 54 14.34 2.76 14.08
CA ALA A 54 15.38 3.34 14.91
C ALA A 54 14.69 3.80 16.20
N LEU A 55 14.01 2.88 16.89
CA LEU A 55 14.24 2.84 18.32
C LEU A 55 15.75 2.69 18.41
N PRO A 56 16.51 3.69 18.88
CA PRO A 56 17.86 3.39 19.33
C PRO A 56 17.64 2.22 20.30
N GLU A 57 18.30 1.10 20.04
CA GLU A 57 18.65 0.21 21.14
C GLU A 57 19.27 1.15 22.17
N ILE A 58 18.53 1.46 23.24
CA ILE A 58 19.02 2.36 24.27
C ILE A 58 20.33 1.72 24.76
N PRO A 59 21.45 2.47 24.82
CA PRO A 59 22.80 1.94 25.01
C PRO A 59 22.96 1.04 26.23
#